data_AF-A0A7S1GGX6-F1
#
_entry.id   AF-A0A7S1GGX6-F1
#
_cell.length_a   1.000
_cell.length_b   1.000
_cell.length_c   1.000
_cell.angle_alpha   90.00
_cell.angle_beta   90.00
_cell.angle_gamma   90.00
#
_symmetry.space_group_name_H-M   'P 1'
#
loop_
_entity.id
_entity.type
_entity.pdbx_description
1 polymer ?
#
loop_
_entity_poly.entity_id
_entity_poly.type
_entity_poly.pdbx_seq_one_letter_code
_entity_poly.pdbx_strand_id
1 'polypeptide(L)'
;MLQSWNKFCFTGGIVEGQFQMPGRSDVGGLWPAFWLMGNLARHTFVGTSGHIWPWASNECTPISRTSQKISACAPLQHYGLQGSEGRGAPEIDIFEVQPGPVKHNTGPFLRMSVGQPFLSASYQVAPGRTANR
;
A
#
# COMPACT_ATOMS: atom_id res chain seq x y z
N MET A 1 14.54 7.34 0.70
CA MET A 1 13.60 6.49 1.47
C MET A 1 14.34 5.28 2.00
N LEU A 2 14.27 5.03 3.30
CA LEU A 2 14.85 3.83 3.93
C LEU A 2 13.87 2.65 3.77
N GLN A 3 14.38 1.46 3.46
CA GLN A 3 13.56 0.26 3.26
C GLN A 3 14.34 -1.02 3.56
N SER A 4 13.63 -2.09 3.89
CA SER A 4 14.17 -3.42 4.21
C SER A 4 13.82 -4.51 3.19
N TRP A 5 13.38 -4.13 1.99
CA TRP A 5 12.98 -5.04 0.91
C TRP A 5 14.04 -6.10 0.62
N ASN A 6 13.64 -7.37 0.64
CA ASN A 6 14.52 -8.55 0.51
C ASN A 6 15.71 -8.59 1.48
N LYS A 7 15.63 -7.90 2.62
CA LYS A 7 16.65 -7.94 3.68
C LYS A 7 16.05 -8.36 5.02
N PHE A 8 14.98 -7.71 5.41
CA PHE A 8 14.21 -8.05 6.61
C PHE A 8 12.73 -8.03 6.26
N CYS A 9 12.12 -9.21 6.39
CA CYS A 9 10.72 -9.48 6.14
C CYS A 9 10.18 -10.31 7.31
N PHE A 10 8.90 -10.15 7.61
CA PHE A 10 8.22 -10.87 8.68
C PHE A 10 6.81 -11.27 8.22
N THR A 11 6.20 -12.21 8.94
CA THR A 11 4.82 -12.63 8.72
C THR A 11 4.15 -12.75 10.08
N GLY A 12 3.11 -11.95 10.30
CA GLY A 12 2.50 -11.79 11.63
C GLY A 12 3.42 -11.03 12.60
N GLY A 13 3.04 -11.01 13.88
CA GLY A 13 3.75 -10.29 14.93
C GLY A 13 3.29 -8.84 15.11
N ILE A 14 4.08 -8.07 15.87
CA ILE A 14 3.81 -6.68 16.24
C ILE A 14 4.94 -5.81 15.67
N VAL A 15 4.56 -4.68 15.06
CA VAL A 15 5.49 -3.66 14.58
C VAL A 15 5.27 -2.38 15.38
N GLU A 16 6.32 -1.93 16.05
CA GLU A 16 6.33 -0.71 16.84
C GLU A 16 7.49 0.18 16.39
N GLY A 17 7.27 1.50 16.41
CA GLY A 17 8.30 2.47 16.10
C GLY A 17 8.04 3.78 16.82
N GLN A 18 9.11 4.41 17.30
CA GLN A 18 9.06 5.73 17.91
C GLN A 18 9.67 6.74 16.93
N PHE A 19 8.90 7.78 16.61
CA PHE A 19 9.25 8.75 15.59
C PHE A 19 9.14 10.17 16.14
N GLN A 20 10.10 11.01 15.78
CA GLN A 20 9.98 12.46 15.89
C GLN A 20 9.68 13.00 14.49
N MET A 21 8.51 13.61 14.32
CA MET A 21 8.10 14.13 13.02
C MET A 21 8.95 15.34 12.62
N PRO A 22 9.27 15.48 11.32
CA PRO A 22 10.05 16.61 10.85
C PRO A 22 9.19 17.88 10.79
N GLY A 23 9.74 18.99 11.27
CA GLY A 23 9.13 20.31 11.15
C GLY A 23 7.90 20.54 12.05
N ARG A 24 7.24 21.68 11.84
CA ARG A 24 5.98 22.00 12.51
C ARG A 24 4.80 21.42 11.75
N SER A 25 3.77 20.98 12.47
CA SER A 25 2.56 20.39 11.86
C SER A 25 1.75 21.37 11.02
N ASP A 26 1.91 22.68 11.23
CA ASP A 26 1.23 23.75 10.49
C ASP A 26 2.02 24.27 9.29
N VAL A 27 3.15 23.64 8.94
CA VAL A 27 3.92 23.98 7.74
C VAL A 27 3.83 22.81 6.76
N GLY A 28 3.18 23.05 5.62
CA GLY A 28 3.05 22.05 4.56
C GLY A 28 4.34 21.82 3.77
N GLY A 29 4.38 20.73 3.00
CA GLY A 29 5.47 20.42 2.06
C GLY A 29 6.26 19.15 2.40
N LEU A 30 6.08 18.59 3.60
CA LEU A 30 6.59 17.28 3.97
C LEU A 30 5.47 16.24 3.94
N TRP A 31 5.81 14.99 3.65
CA TRP A 31 4.90 13.84 3.72
C TRP A 31 5.63 12.67 4.39
N PRO A 32 5.85 12.74 5.72
CA PRO A 32 6.46 11.64 6.45
C PRO A 32 5.47 10.48 6.53
N ALA A 33 6.00 9.26 6.35
CA ALA A 33 5.21 8.04 6.34
C ALA A 33 6.00 6.89 6.95
N PHE A 34 5.27 6.00 7.63
CA PHE A 34 5.75 4.69 8.06
C PHE A 34 4.70 3.66 7.64
N TRP A 35 5.10 2.75 6.78
CA TRP A 35 4.19 1.82 6.13
C TRP A 35 4.96 0.54 5.77
N LEU A 36 4.19 -0.49 5.44
CA LEU A 36 4.65 -1.83 5.14
C LEU A 36 4.09 -2.24 3.78
N MET A 37 4.80 -3.10 3.06
CA MET A 37 4.33 -3.63 1.78
C MET A 37 4.77 -5.08 1.61
N GLY A 38 3.94 -5.86 0.91
CA GLY A 38 4.28 -7.23 0.55
C GLY A 38 5.60 -7.32 -0.23
N ASN A 39 6.45 -8.29 0.11
CA ASN A 39 7.84 -8.36 -0.35
C ASN A 39 8.02 -8.64 -1.86
N LEU A 40 6.93 -8.86 -2.62
CA LEU A 40 6.98 -9.06 -4.07
C LEU A 40 7.21 -7.77 -4.87
N ALA A 41 7.02 -6.61 -4.27
CA ALA A 41 7.31 -5.32 -4.89
C ALA A 41 8.32 -4.53 -4.07
N ARG A 42 9.16 -3.77 -4.77
CA ARG A 42 9.98 -2.71 -4.19
C ARG A 42 9.29 -1.38 -4.42
N HIS A 43 8.94 -0.68 -3.35
CA HIS A 43 8.41 0.68 -3.47
C HIS A 43 9.40 1.62 -4.15
N THR A 44 8.88 2.60 -4.89
CA THR A 44 9.59 3.47 -5.86
C THR A 44 10.21 2.77 -7.07
N PHE A 45 10.07 1.44 -7.21
CA PHE A 45 10.58 0.71 -8.38
C PHE A 45 9.44 0.05 -9.16
N VAL A 46 8.93 0.80 -10.13
CA VAL A 46 7.76 0.45 -10.97
C VAL A 46 7.91 -0.90 -11.66
N GLY A 47 9.12 -1.30 -12.04
CA GLY A 47 9.38 -2.60 -12.66
C GLY A 47 8.94 -3.80 -11.82
N THR A 48 8.90 -3.65 -10.48
CA THR A 48 8.43 -4.70 -9.55
C THR A 48 7.03 -4.45 -9.02
N SER A 49 6.56 -3.20 -8.94
CA SER A 49 5.24 -2.89 -8.39
C SER A 49 4.09 -2.96 -9.40
N GLY A 50 4.38 -2.82 -10.71
CA GLY A 50 3.36 -2.87 -11.75
C GLY A 50 2.56 -4.18 -11.74
N HIS A 51 1.23 -4.08 -11.59
CA HIS A 51 0.30 -5.20 -11.47
C HIS A 51 0.62 -6.18 -10.31
N ILE A 52 1.41 -5.74 -9.32
CA ILE A 52 1.72 -6.47 -8.09
C ILE A 52 1.19 -5.68 -6.90
N TRP A 53 1.41 -4.37 -6.85
CA TRP A 53 0.78 -3.47 -5.89
C TRP A 53 -0.55 -2.92 -6.44
N PRO A 54 -1.63 -2.81 -5.64
CA PRO A 54 -1.80 -3.32 -4.28
C PRO A 54 -2.50 -4.71 -4.27
N TRP A 55 -2.18 -5.59 -5.22
CA TRP A 55 -2.95 -6.82 -5.45
C TRP A 55 -2.80 -7.85 -4.34
N ALA A 56 -3.92 -8.45 -3.94
CA ALA A 56 -4.00 -9.48 -2.92
C ALA A 56 -5.14 -10.51 -3.18
N SER A 57 -5.66 -10.60 -4.41
CA SER A 57 -6.70 -11.57 -4.76
C SER A 57 -6.12 -12.97 -4.90
N ASN A 58 -6.86 -13.97 -4.42
CA ASN A 58 -6.63 -15.38 -4.70
C ASN A 58 -7.77 -16.00 -5.54
N GLU A 59 -8.59 -15.17 -6.18
CA GLU A 59 -9.71 -15.62 -7.01
C GLU A 59 -9.41 -15.37 -8.48
N CYS A 60 -9.75 -16.33 -9.35
CA CYS A 60 -9.68 -16.11 -10.78
C CYS A 60 -10.94 -15.37 -11.25
N THR A 61 -10.78 -14.09 -11.55
CA THR A 61 -11.82 -13.19 -12.06
C THR A 61 -11.32 -12.52 -13.34
N PRO A 62 -12.21 -11.96 -14.19
CA PRO A 62 -11.77 -11.18 -15.36
C PRO A 62 -10.79 -10.05 -14.99
N ILE A 63 -10.98 -9.43 -13.83
CA ILE A 63 -10.13 -8.33 -13.33
C ILE A 63 -8.76 -8.87 -12.87
N SER A 64 -8.73 -9.91 -12.03
CA SER A 64 -7.46 -10.47 -11.56
C SER A 64 -6.67 -11.14 -12.70
N ARG A 65 -7.32 -11.53 -13.79
CA ARG A 65 -6.65 -12.06 -14.99
C ARG A 65 -5.82 -11.01 -15.73
N THR A 66 -6.32 -9.79 -15.86
CA THR A 66 -5.65 -8.73 -16.63
C THR A 66 -4.78 -7.84 -15.76
N SER A 67 -5.14 -7.69 -14.48
CA SER A 67 -4.60 -6.63 -13.64
C SER A 67 -3.68 -7.14 -12.53
N GLN A 68 -3.66 -8.44 -12.22
CA GLN A 68 -2.74 -9.03 -11.26
C GLN A 68 -1.71 -9.91 -11.99
N LYS A 69 -0.42 -9.61 -11.83
CA LYS A 69 0.67 -10.28 -12.55
C LYS A 69 0.85 -11.74 -12.10
N ILE A 70 0.75 -12.01 -10.80
CA ILE A 70 0.75 -13.38 -10.25
C ILE A 70 -0.69 -13.67 -9.84
N SER A 71 -1.48 -14.19 -10.78
CA SER A 71 -2.92 -14.38 -10.65
C SER A 71 -3.29 -15.84 -10.44
N ALA A 72 -4.36 -16.08 -9.68
CA ALA A 72 -4.98 -17.38 -9.52
C ALA A 72 -5.56 -17.96 -10.83
N CYS A 73 -5.66 -17.16 -11.90
CA CYS A 73 -6.09 -17.64 -13.22
C CYS A 73 -5.03 -18.46 -13.98
N ALA A 74 -3.79 -18.50 -13.50
CA ALA A 74 -2.70 -19.18 -14.17
C ALA A 74 -2.38 -20.52 -13.46
N PRO A 75 -2.73 -21.67 -14.08
CA PRO A 75 -2.61 -22.98 -13.44
C PRO A 75 -1.16 -23.49 -13.38
N LEU A 76 -0.28 -22.96 -14.24
CA LEU A 76 1.14 -23.28 -14.27
C LEU A 76 1.92 -22.02 -13.90
N GLN A 77 2.84 -22.16 -12.94
CA GLN A 77 3.73 -21.07 -12.57
C GLN A 77 5.20 -21.51 -12.47
N HIS A 78 6.07 -20.52 -12.64
CA HIS A 78 7.52 -20.67 -12.59
C HIS A 78 8.11 -20.07 -11.31
N TYR A 79 9.41 -20.27 -11.09
CA TYR A 79 10.16 -19.65 -9.99
C TYR A 79 9.67 -20.06 -8.58
N GLY A 80 9.15 -21.28 -8.45
CA GLY A 80 8.68 -21.82 -7.16
C GLY A 80 7.33 -21.28 -6.69
N LEU A 81 6.60 -20.57 -7.54
CA LEU A 81 5.23 -20.12 -7.26
C LEU A 81 4.24 -21.28 -7.44
N GLN A 82 3.20 -21.30 -6.60
CA GLN A 82 2.11 -22.27 -6.72
C GLN A 82 1.17 -21.91 -7.88
N GLY A 83 0.72 -22.93 -8.61
CA GLY A 83 -0.29 -22.79 -9.65
C GLY A 83 -1.64 -22.42 -9.05
N SER A 84 -2.44 -21.63 -9.78
CA SER A 84 -3.77 -21.18 -9.36
C SER A 84 -3.83 -20.42 -8.04
N GLU A 85 -2.70 -19.86 -7.61
CA GLU A 85 -2.62 -19.02 -6.42
C GLU A 85 -2.20 -17.59 -6.78
N GLY A 86 -3.03 -16.64 -6.41
CA GLY A 86 -2.74 -15.23 -6.56
C GLY A 86 -1.78 -14.73 -5.49
N ARG A 87 -0.84 -13.88 -5.90
CA ARG A 87 0.09 -13.17 -5.02
C ARG A 87 0.22 -11.72 -5.48
N GLY A 88 0.58 -10.84 -4.56
CA GLY A 88 0.94 -9.46 -4.89
C GLY A 88 1.58 -8.76 -3.70
N ALA A 89 1.53 -7.43 -3.70
CA ALA A 89 2.12 -6.59 -2.67
C ALA A 89 1.08 -5.60 -2.13
N PRO A 90 0.21 -6.04 -1.20
CA PRO A 90 -0.66 -5.12 -0.48
C PRO A 90 0.18 -4.14 0.36
N GLU A 91 -0.41 -3.00 0.71
CA GLU A 91 0.23 -1.93 1.49
C GLU A 91 -0.55 -1.66 2.77
N ILE A 92 0.18 -1.51 3.87
CA ILE A 92 -0.36 -1.17 5.19
C ILE A 92 0.33 0.11 5.64
N ASP A 93 -0.43 1.19 5.70
CA ASP A 93 0.04 2.47 6.20
C ASP A 93 -0.19 2.53 7.71
N ILE A 94 0.90 2.46 8.48
CA ILE A 94 0.84 2.66 9.94
C ILE A 94 0.57 4.14 10.21
N PHE A 95 1.29 5.01 9.51
CA PHE A 95 0.87 6.39 9.33
C PHE A 95 1.35 6.99 8.02
N GLU A 96 0.55 7.89 7.50
CA GLU A 96 0.92 8.93 6.54
C GLU A 96 0.45 10.28 7.09
N VAL A 97 1.30 11.29 7.01
CA VAL A 97 0.97 12.63 7.55
C VAL A 97 0.85 13.63 6.44
N GLN A 98 -0.23 14.41 6.49
CA GLN A 98 -0.39 15.62 5.71
C GLN A 98 -0.33 16.85 6.63
N PRO A 99 0.83 17.53 6.73
CA PRO A 99 0.99 18.75 7.50
C PRO A 99 0.51 19.98 6.72
N GLY A 100 0.36 21.09 7.44
CA GLY A 100 0.00 22.39 6.90
C GLY A 100 -1.51 22.70 6.98
N PRO A 101 -1.88 23.98 6.92
CA PRO A 101 -3.28 24.43 6.94
C PRO A 101 -3.93 24.37 5.55
N VAL A 102 -3.17 23.96 4.53
CA VAL A 102 -3.58 24.14 3.14
C VAL A 102 -4.58 23.08 2.74
N LYS A 103 -5.85 23.49 2.63
CA LYS A 103 -6.95 22.77 1.97
C LYS A 103 -6.66 22.55 0.48
N HIS A 104 -5.61 21.82 0.16
CA HIS A 104 -5.09 21.69 -1.21
C HIS A 104 -5.90 20.71 -2.07
N ASN A 105 -6.94 20.12 -1.51
CA ASN A 105 -7.82 19.20 -2.23
C ASN A 105 -9.17 19.89 -2.48
N THR A 106 -9.61 19.95 -3.73
CA THR A 106 -11.00 20.27 -4.11
C THR A 106 -11.87 19.01 -4.22
N GLY A 107 -11.27 17.83 -4.04
CA GLY A 107 -11.90 16.52 -4.11
C GLY A 107 -12.48 16.03 -2.79
N PRO A 108 -12.80 14.73 -2.69
CA PRO A 108 -13.53 14.12 -1.56
C PRO A 108 -12.91 14.39 -0.18
N PHE A 109 -11.58 14.50 -0.11
CA PHE A 109 -10.85 14.79 1.12
C PHE A 109 -11.18 16.15 1.73
N LEU A 110 -11.63 17.14 0.93
CA LEU A 110 -12.09 18.43 1.47
C LEU A 110 -13.36 18.31 2.31
N ARG A 111 -14.17 17.28 2.03
CA ARG A 111 -15.45 17.01 2.71
C ARG A 111 -15.27 16.09 3.91
N MET A 112 -14.06 15.60 4.17
CA MET A 112 -13.78 14.84 5.37
C MET A 112 -13.97 15.72 6.60
N SER A 113 -14.56 15.16 7.65
CA SER A 113 -14.67 15.82 8.95
C SER A 113 -13.31 16.10 9.58
N VAL A 114 -12.28 15.36 9.15
CA VAL A 114 -10.89 15.52 9.59
C VAL A 114 -10.23 16.60 8.73
N GLY A 115 -10.04 17.78 9.30
CA GLY A 115 -9.28 18.87 8.69
C GLY A 115 -7.77 18.59 8.72
N GLN A 116 -6.99 19.44 8.07
CA GLN A 116 -5.52 19.39 8.15
C GLN A 116 -5.01 20.27 9.31
N PRO A 117 -3.86 19.91 9.92
CA PRO A 117 -3.04 18.73 9.62
C PRO A 117 -3.69 17.43 10.08
N PHE A 118 -3.46 16.33 9.36
CA PHE A 118 -3.95 15.02 9.75
C PHE A 118 -2.91 13.92 9.60
N LEU A 119 -3.14 12.85 10.33
CA LEU A 119 -2.43 11.59 10.24
C LEU A 119 -3.44 10.52 9.88
N SER A 120 -3.19 9.78 8.81
CA SER A 120 -4.03 8.68 8.34
C SER A 120 -3.32 7.34 8.47
N ALA A 121 -4.09 6.30 8.73
CA ALA A 121 -3.67 4.91 8.62
C ALA A 121 -4.59 4.22 7.62
N SER A 122 -4.05 3.28 6.84
CA SER A 122 -4.73 2.75 5.67
C SER A 122 -4.31 1.31 5.38
N TYR A 123 -5.20 0.56 4.73
CA TYR A 123 -4.90 -0.76 4.20
C TYR A 123 -5.32 -0.81 2.73
N GLN A 124 -4.33 -0.78 1.84
CA GLN A 124 -4.55 -0.71 0.41
C GLN A 124 -4.45 -2.11 -0.20
N VAL A 125 -5.57 -2.54 -0.77
CA VAL A 125 -5.70 -3.85 -1.41
C VAL A 125 -6.53 -3.79 -2.69
N ALA A 126 -6.15 -4.62 -3.66
CA ALA A 126 -6.88 -4.86 -4.89
C ALA A 126 -7.19 -6.36 -5.06
N PRO A 127 -8.43 -6.72 -5.47
CA PRO A 127 -9.58 -5.85 -5.60
C PRO A 127 -10.06 -5.35 -4.22
N GLY A 128 -10.49 -4.11 -4.15
CA GLY A 128 -11.14 -3.58 -2.95
C GLY A 128 -12.45 -4.32 -2.67
N ARG A 129 -12.93 -4.25 -1.42
CA ARG A 129 -14.23 -4.85 -1.03
C ARG A 129 -15.35 -4.30 -1.91
N THR A 130 -16.10 -5.17 -2.55
CA THR A 130 -17.23 -4.81 -3.43
C THR A 130 -18.30 -4.00 -2.72
N ALA A 131 -18.51 -4.22 -1.41
CA ALA A 131 -19.46 -3.48 -0.58
C ALA A 131 -19.04 -2.03 -0.27
N ASN A 132 -17.78 -1.67 -0.52
CA ASN A 132 -17.23 -0.33 -0.25
C ASN A 132 -16.96 0.46 -1.55
N ARG A 133 -17.48 -0.02 -2.69
CA ARG A 133 -17.43 0.69 -3.97
C ARG A 133 -18.62 1.62 -4.14
#